data_AF-A0A0D3EFS5-F1
#
_entry.id   AF-A0A0D3EFS5-F1
#
_cell.length_a   1.000
_cell.length_b   1.000
_cell.length_c   1.000
_cell.angle_alpha   90.00
_cell.angle_beta   90.00
_cell.angle_gamma   90.00
#
_symmetry.space_group_name_H-M   'P 1'
#
loop_
_entity.id
_entity.type
_entity.pdbx_description
1 polymer ?
#
loop_
_entity_poly.entity_id
_entity_poly.type
_entity_poly.pdbx_seq_one_letter_code
_entity_poly.pdbx_strand_id
1 'polypeptide(L)'
;MSSSSSDEVDARLDEICDEYVEEIYNDIVETQTIPQRTRQYVERHREGGQDQLWNDYFGEDPTFSIAIFRRRFRMNKNLFLRLFHGLEEYFPFFQQRRDATGRWSLTALQKCTAAIRLLAYGNAADTVDEYLRLAETTALSCLHNFTDGIIQLFGNEYLRRPTPEDLQRLLDIGEKRGFPGMVGSIDCMHWEWKNCPTAWKGQYARGSGKQTIILEAVASHDLWIWHAFFGPAGTLNDINVLDRSPVFDDILQGRAPRVKYKVNRHTYKLAYYLTDGIYPKWSTFIQSITLPQTPQHDLFAKVQEATRKDVERAFGVLQSRFAIVRNPVKTLNKEKIGKIMRACLILHNMIVEDERDGYSRIDISEFEEGDVMRSSQVETEMPTNLNNIFPTRNDLRDRQTHERLKNDLIQNIWNKFGRTGAMSSFSFDYCFLAEVTASNLKEDKLYLPVGATSSTALHKQCKETILVNKEGNSWNVSLRFSESGGKYYITRG
;
A
#
# COMPACT_ATOMS: atom_id res chain seq x y z
N MET A 1 44.10 21.76 5.15
CA MET A 1 44.63 20.82 4.13
C MET A 1 44.83 19.49 4.84
N SER A 2 44.26 18.34 4.50
CA SER A 2 43.28 17.89 3.50
C SER A 2 42.77 16.53 4.02
N SER A 3 41.46 16.34 4.24
CA SER A 3 40.92 15.01 4.58
C SER A 3 39.54 14.72 3.98
N SER A 4 39.03 15.58 3.08
CA SER A 4 37.69 15.42 2.51
C SER A 4 37.65 14.50 1.28
N SER A 5 38.81 14.02 0.80
CA SER A 5 38.92 13.28 -0.46
C SER A 5 39.08 11.77 -0.26
N SER A 6 39.44 11.28 0.93
CA SER A 6 39.57 9.83 1.16
C SER A 6 38.20 9.18 1.34
N ASP A 7 37.30 9.83 2.09
CA ASP A 7 36.03 9.21 2.50
C ASP A 7 35.05 9.05 1.33
N GLU A 8 35.11 9.93 0.33
CA GLU A 8 34.30 9.85 -0.89
C GLU A 8 34.87 8.81 -1.89
N VAL A 9 36.19 8.59 -1.86
CA VAL A 9 36.87 7.57 -2.65
C VAL A 9 36.68 6.18 -2.04
N ASP A 10 36.71 6.08 -0.70
CA ASP A 10 36.42 4.84 0.04
C ASP A 10 34.95 4.43 -0.12
N ALA A 11 33.99 5.37 -0.06
CA ALA A 11 32.58 5.06 -0.31
C ALA A 11 32.33 4.59 -1.76
N ARG A 12 33.04 5.16 -2.74
CA ARG A 12 32.99 4.69 -4.13
C ARG A 12 33.68 3.35 -4.34
N LEU A 13 34.78 3.10 -3.63
CA LEU A 13 35.48 1.81 -3.67
C LEU A 13 34.64 0.71 -3.04
N ASP A 14 33.89 1.01 -1.99
CA ASP A 14 32.93 0.08 -1.37
C ASP A 14 31.76 -0.21 -2.31
N GLU A 15 31.18 0.80 -2.98
CA GLU A 15 30.14 0.59 -4.00
C GLU A 15 30.63 -0.25 -5.19
N ILE A 16 31.84 0.01 -5.70
CA ILE A 16 32.43 -0.75 -6.80
C ILE A 16 32.79 -2.18 -6.36
N CYS A 17 33.27 -2.36 -5.13
CA CYS A 17 33.52 -3.68 -4.56
C CYS A 17 32.21 -4.46 -4.37
N ASP A 18 31.14 -3.81 -3.91
CA ASP A 18 29.83 -4.42 -3.76
C ASP A 18 29.24 -4.82 -5.13
N GLU A 19 29.37 -3.97 -6.16
CA GLU A 19 28.96 -4.30 -7.54
C GLU A 19 29.79 -5.46 -8.13
N TYR A 20 31.12 -5.48 -7.94
CA TYR A 20 31.96 -6.59 -8.39
C TYR A 20 31.69 -7.89 -7.65
N VAL A 21 31.40 -7.82 -6.35
CA VAL A 21 31.02 -8.99 -5.55
C VAL A 21 29.62 -9.48 -5.96
N GLU A 22 28.69 -8.59 -6.31
CA GLU A 22 27.39 -8.97 -6.88
C GLU A 22 27.53 -9.60 -8.27
N GLU A 23 28.37 -9.07 -9.16
CA GLU A 23 28.65 -9.70 -10.47
C GLU A 23 29.29 -11.07 -10.30
N ILE A 24 30.34 -11.18 -9.47
CA ILE A 24 31.03 -12.46 -9.22
C ILE A 24 30.11 -13.46 -8.50
N TYR A 25 29.25 -13.02 -7.58
CA TYR A 25 28.31 -13.90 -6.89
C TYR A 25 27.16 -14.35 -7.81
N ASN A 26 26.63 -13.45 -8.65
CA ASN A 26 25.64 -13.83 -9.67
C ASN A 26 26.27 -14.78 -10.70
N ASP A 27 27.51 -14.51 -11.14
CA ASP A 27 28.26 -15.43 -11.98
C ASP A 27 28.49 -16.77 -11.27
N ILE A 28 28.85 -16.82 -9.98
CA ILE A 28 29.05 -18.07 -9.22
C ILE A 28 27.72 -18.81 -8.95
N VAL A 29 26.62 -18.11 -8.74
CA VAL A 29 25.29 -18.70 -8.54
C VAL A 29 24.69 -19.18 -9.87
N GLU A 30 25.04 -18.54 -10.99
CA GLU A 30 24.67 -18.97 -12.35
C GLU A 30 25.64 -20.02 -12.94
N THR A 31 26.92 -20.01 -12.56
CA THR A 31 27.96 -21.01 -12.91
C THR A 31 28.09 -22.14 -11.90
N GLN A 32 27.28 -22.17 -10.84
CA GLN A 32 26.94 -23.44 -10.20
C GLN A 32 26.16 -24.26 -11.24
N THR A 33 26.92 -24.97 -12.07
CA THR A 33 26.48 -26.10 -12.85
C THR A 33 25.90 -27.10 -11.86
N ILE A 34 24.61 -26.93 -11.55
CA ILE A 34 23.77 -28.00 -11.06
C ILE A 34 24.04 -29.13 -12.06
N PRO A 35 24.57 -30.29 -11.64
CA PRO A 35 24.77 -31.39 -12.57
C PRO A 35 23.47 -31.55 -13.32
N GLN A 36 23.51 -31.53 -14.66
CA GLN A 36 22.32 -31.64 -15.51
C GLN A 36 21.59 -32.94 -15.13
N ARG A 37 20.73 -32.85 -14.11
CA ARG A 37 19.69 -33.82 -13.85
C ARG A 37 18.89 -33.76 -15.13
N THR A 38 18.93 -34.84 -15.89
CA THR A 38 17.99 -35.11 -16.98
C THR A 38 16.61 -34.79 -16.44
N ARG A 39 16.11 -33.58 -16.75
CA ARG A 39 14.80 -33.15 -16.29
C ARG A 39 13.82 -34.08 -16.97
N GLN A 40 13.23 -34.99 -16.20
CA GLN A 40 12.20 -35.87 -16.72
C GLN A 40 11.02 -34.99 -17.14
N TYR A 41 10.76 -34.94 -18.44
CA TYR A 41 9.58 -34.26 -18.96
C TYR A 41 8.35 -35.06 -18.54
N VAL A 42 7.43 -34.39 -17.84
CA VAL A 42 6.12 -34.94 -17.49
C VAL A 42 5.11 -34.27 -18.40
N GLU A 43 4.41 -35.08 -19.20
CA GLU A 43 3.30 -34.61 -20.04
C GLU A 43 2.12 -34.24 -19.14
N ARG A 44 1.70 -32.97 -19.17
CA ARG A 44 0.72 -32.41 -18.24
C ARG A 44 -0.64 -32.11 -18.88
N HIS A 45 -0.84 -32.44 -20.16
CA HIS A 45 -2.09 -32.14 -20.89
C HIS A 45 -2.51 -30.66 -20.76
N ARG A 46 -1.57 -29.77 -21.07
CA ARG A 46 -1.68 -28.31 -20.88
C ARG A 46 -2.89 -27.67 -21.57
N GLU A 47 -3.36 -28.25 -22.68
CA GLU A 47 -4.57 -27.82 -23.39
C GLU A 47 -5.82 -28.07 -22.54
N GLY A 48 -5.93 -29.23 -21.90
CA GLY A 48 -7.05 -29.52 -21.00
C GLY A 48 -7.07 -28.58 -19.79
N GLY A 49 -5.90 -28.17 -19.30
CA GLY A 49 -5.80 -27.14 -18.26
C GLY A 49 -6.29 -25.76 -18.73
N GLN A 50 -6.09 -25.41 -20.00
CA GLN A 50 -6.60 -24.17 -20.60
C GLN A 50 -8.12 -24.21 -20.72
N ASP A 51 -8.68 -25.32 -21.24
CA ASP A 51 -10.12 -25.47 -21.42
C ASP A 51 -10.84 -25.42 -20.07
N GLN A 52 -10.28 -26.07 -19.05
CA GLN A 52 -10.81 -26.01 -17.69
C GLN A 52 -10.77 -24.58 -17.13
N LEU A 53 -9.64 -23.87 -17.28
CA LEU A 53 -9.51 -22.49 -16.83
C LEU A 53 -10.54 -21.57 -17.52
N TRP A 54 -10.77 -21.78 -18.81
CA TRP A 54 -11.74 -21.02 -19.59
C TRP A 54 -13.17 -21.26 -19.08
N ASN A 55 -13.58 -22.51 -18.95
CA ASN A 55 -14.91 -22.89 -18.47
C ASN A 55 -15.16 -22.45 -17.02
N ASP A 56 -14.12 -22.43 -16.19
CA ASP A 56 -14.26 -22.06 -14.79
C ASP A 56 -14.52 -20.57 -14.55
N TYR A 57 -14.02 -19.68 -15.42
CA TYR A 57 -14.03 -18.24 -15.15
C TYR A 57 -14.34 -17.32 -16.35
N PHE A 58 -14.01 -17.75 -17.57
CA PHE A 58 -13.95 -16.84 -18.73
C PHE A 58 -15.05 -17.07 -19.75
N GLY A 59 -15.59 -18.30 -19.85
CA GLY A 59 -16.71 -18.64 -20.73
C GLY A 59 -18.01 -17.87 -20.46
N GLU A 60 -19.00 -18.08 -21.33
CA GLU A 60 -20.31 -17.42 -21.26
C GLU A 60 -21.08 -17.76 -19.99
N ASP A 61 -21.04 -19.03 -19.58
CA ASP A 61 -21.62 -19.53 -18.33
C ASP A 61 -20.50 -20.15 -17.47
N PRO A 62 -19.73 -19.34 -16.72
CA PRO A 62 -18.58 -19.82 -15.98
C PRO A 62 -18.99 -20.63 -14.74
N THR A 63 -18.27 -21.71 -14.44
CA THR A 63 -18.49 -22.53 -13.23
C THR A 63 -18.49 -21.68 -11.95
N PHE A 64 -17.62 -20.67 -11.87
CA PHE A 64 -17.47 -19.83 -10.70
C PHE A 64 -18.00 -18.41 -10.94
N SER A 65 -18.76 -17.93 -9.97
CA SER A 65 -19.32 -16.57 -10.00
C SER A 65 -18.22 -15.49 -9.95
N ILE A 66 -18.60 -14.27 -10.34
CA ILE A 66 -17.75 -13.07 -10.30
C ILE A 66 -17.19 -12.82 -8.88
N ALA A 67 -17.97 -13.12 -7.83
CA ALA A 67 -17.51 -12.98 -6.45
C ALA A 67 -16.38 -13.97 -6.13
N ILE A 68 -16.48 -15.21 -6.62
CA ILE A 68 -15.41 -16.21 -6.47
C ILE A 68 -14.19 -15.82 -7.30
N PHE A 69 -14.39 -15.30 -8.52
CA PHE A 69 -13.31 -14.76 -9.35
C PHE A 69 -12.54 -13.68 -8.58
N ARG A 70 -13.22 -12.64 -8.09
CA ARG A 70 -12.60 -11.53 -7.35
C ARG A 70 -11.85 -12.03 -6.12
N ARG A 71 -12.39 -13.02 -5.40
CA ARG A 71 -11.70 -13.63 -4.26
C ARG A 71 -10.40 -14.33 -4.67
N ARG A 72 -10.38 -15.04 -5.80
CA ARG A 72 -9.24 -15.87 -6.24
C ARG A 72 -8.18 -15.07 -6.99
N PHE A 73 -8.59 -14.10 -7.80
CA PHE A 73 -7.71 -13.25 -8.60
C PHE A 73 -7.36 -11.91 -7.92
N ARG A 74 -8.05 -11.58 -6.81
CA ARG A 74 -7.87 -10.34 -6.01
C ARG A 74 -8.26 -9.06 -6.74
N MET A 75 -8.90 -9.18 -7.90
CA MET A 75 -9.32 -8.09 -8.77
C MET A 75 -10.57 -8.49 -9.55
N ASN A 76 -11.27 -7.51 -10.13
CA ASN A 76 -12.41 -7.81 -11.00
C ASN A 76 -11.95 -8.42 -12.34
N LYS A 77 -12.86 -9.16 -13.00
CA LYS A 77 -12.58 -9.85 -14.28
C LYS A 77 -12.14 -8.87 -15.37
N ASN A 78 -12.75 -7.70 -15.46
CA ASN A 78 -12.41 -6.69 -16.46
C ASN A 78 -10.98 -6.15 -16.28
N LEU A 79 -10.58 -5.84 -15.04
CA LEU A 79 -9.21 -5.44 -14.75
C LEU A 79 -8.23 -6.56 -15.11
N PHE A 80 -8.52 -7.81 -14.75
CA PHE A 80 -7.69 -8.95 -15.16
C PHE A 80 -7.55 -9.04 -16.69
N LEU A 81 -8.64 -8.87 -17.44
CA LEU A 81 -8.61 -8.89 -18.90
C LEU A 81 -7.79 -7.74 -19.48
N ARG A 82 -7.84 -6.53 -18.89
CA ARG A 82 -6.97 -5.40 -19.27
C ARG A 82 -5.49 -5.76 -19.11
N LEU A 83 -5.11 -6.40 -17.99
CA LEU A 83 -3.73 -6.86 -17.77
C LEU A 83 -3.33 -7.92 -18.79
N PHE A 84 -4.21 -8.90 -19.01
CA PHE A 84 -4.00 -10.00 -19.95
C PHE A 84 -3.75 -9.50 -21.38
N HIS A 85 -4.64 -8.64 -21.90
CA HIS A 85 -4.53 -8.12 -23.26
C HIS A 85 -3.26 -7.27 -23.44
N GLY A 86 -2.94 -6.39 -22.49
CA GLY A 86 -1.71 -5.61 -22.54
C GLY A 86 -0.46 -6.50 -22.55
N LEU A 87 -0.42 -7.54 -21.72
CA LEU A 87 0.73 -8.45 -21.70
C LEU A 87 0.84 -9.28 -22.99
N GLU A 88 -0.27 -9.79 -23.51
CA GLU A 88 -0.29 -10.59 -24.75
C GLU A 88 0.14 -9.78 -25.97
N GLU A 89 -0.30 -8.52 -26.07
CA GLU A 89 0.02 -7.65 -27.20
C GLU A 89 1.51 -7.30 -27.24
N TYR A 90 2.07 -6.84 -26.11
CA TYR A 90 3.40 -6.23 -26.08
C TYR A 90 4.55 -7.17 -25.72
N PHE A 91 4.29 -8.32 -25.09
CA PHE A 91 5.35 -9.18 -24.57
C PHE A 91 5.40 -10.55 -25.27
N PRO A 92 6.49 -10.84 -26.00
CA PRO A 92 6.73 -12.13 -26.66
C PRO A 92 6.51 -13.36 -25.79
N PHE A 93 6.80 -13.27 -24.48
CA PHE A 93 6.62 -14.36 -23.55
C PHE A 93 5.15 -14.76 -23.38
N PHE A 94 4.21 -13.82 -23.47
CA PHE A 94 2.78 -14.08 -23.25
C PHE A 94 2.10 -14.57 -24.52
N GLN A 95 2.52 -14.10 -25.69
CA GLN A 95 2.03 -14.57 -26.99
C GLN A 95 2.10 -16.09 -27.13
N GLN A 96 1.01 -16.69 -27.63
CA GLN A 96 0.97 -18.12 -27.88
C GLN A 96 1.80 -18.45 -29.14
N ARG A 97 2.70 -19.41 -29.03
CA ARG A 97 3.59 -19.85 -30.12
C ARG A 97 3.51 -21.35 -30.28
N ARG A 98 4.00 -21.88 -31.40
CA ARG A 98 4.23 -23.31 -31.54
C ARG A 98 5.62 -23.65 -31.01
N ASP A 99 5.72 -24.72 -30.23
CA ASP A 99 7.01 -25.26 -29.82
C ASP A 99 7.71 -25.96 -30.99
N ALA A 100 8.95 -26.44 -30.76
CA ALA A 100 9.75 -27.10 -31.79
C ALA A 100 9.09 -28.39 -32.35
N THR A 101 8.07 -28.93 -31.68
CA THR A 101 7.29 -30.09 -32.14
C THR A 101 6.02 -29.69 -32.90
N GLY A 102 5.77 -28.39 -33.07
CA GLY A 102 4.59 -27.84 -33.73
C GLY A 102 3.35 -27.74 -32.83
N ARG A 103 3.45 -28.11 -31.55
CA ARG A 103 2.36 -28.07 -30.56
C ARG A 103 2.22 -26.66 -29.99
N TRP A 104 0.98 -26.25 -29.71
CA TRP A 104 0.73 -24.94 -29.11
C TRP A 104 1.33 -24.82 -27.70
N SER A 105 1.99 -23.70 -27.44
CA SER A 105 2.49 -23.32 -26.13
C SER A 105 1.33 -22.94 -25.21
N LEU A 106 1.65 -22.76 -23.93
CA LEU A 106 0.73 -22.18 -22.95
C LEU A 106 0.20 -20.83 -23.42
N THR A 107 -1.07 -20.57 -23.11
CA THR A 107 -1.75 -19.31 -23.43
C THR A 107 -1.26 -18.19 -22.51
N ALA A 108 -1.45 -16.93 -22.92
CA ALA A 108 -1.26 -15.79 -22.02
C ALA A 108 -2.18 -15.88 -20.79
N LEU A 109 -3.37 -16.46 -20.93
CA LEU A 109 -4.35 -16.64 -19.85
C LEU A 109 -3.82 -17.54 -18.74
N GLN A 110 -3.25 -18.71 -19.10
CA GLN A 110 -2.61 -19.62 -18.15
C GLN A 110 -1.42 -18.96 -17.46
N LYS A 111 -0.56 -18.27 -18.22
CA LYS A 111 0.64 -17.60 -17.70
C LYS A 111 0.29 -16.49 -16.70
N CYS A 112 -0.66 -15.61 -17.05
CA CYS A 112 -1.13 -14.54 -16.17
C CYS A 112 -1.82 -15.11 -14.92
N THR A 113 -2.65 -16.14 -15.07
CA THR A 113 -3.33 -16.78 -13.94
C THR A 113 -2.33 -17.41 -12.97
N ALA A 114 -1.27 -18.05 -13.48
CA ALA A 114 -0.21 -18.62 -12.66
C ALA A 114 0.47 -17.53 -11.82
N ALA A 115 0.89 -16.43 -12.46
CA ALA A 115 1.53 -15.32 -11.77
C ALA A 115 0.63 -14.71 -10.69
N ILE A 116 -0.64 -14.41 -11.01
CA ILE A 116 -1.57 -13.82 -10.04
C ILE A 116 -1.84 -14.76 -8.88
N ARG A 117 -1.98 -16.07 -9.11
CA ARG A 117 -2.15 -17.03 -8.00
C ARG A 117 -0.94 -17.06 -7.06
N LEU A 118 0.28 -16.96 -7.61
CA LEU A 118 1.49 -16.88 -6.79
C LEU A 118 1.51 -15.58 -5.96
N LEU A 119 1.13 -14.45 -6.55
CA LEU A 119 1.03 -13.17 -5.83
C LEU A 119 -0.06 -13.19 -4.74
N ALA A 120 -1.24 -13.71 -5.09
CA ALA A 120 -2.45 -13.69 -4.28
C ALA A 120 -2.42 -14.63 -3.07
N TYR A 121 -1.75 -15.78 -3.21
CA TYR A 121 -1.72 -16.82 -2.16
C TYR A 121 -0.34 -16.99 -1.53
N GLY A 122 0.75 -16.64 -2.23
CA GLY A 122 2.11 -16.78 -1.69
C GLY A 122 2.51 -18.23 -1.44
N ASN A 123 1.92 -19.17 -2.18
CA ASN A 123 2.14 -20.61 -2.06
C ASN A 123 3.48 -21.04 -2.68
N ALA A 124 3.85 -22.30 -2.47
CA ALA A 124 4.88 -22.93 -3.29
C ALA A 124 4.42 -23.01 -4.76
N ALA A 125 5.36 -22.85 -5.69
CA ALA A 125 5.05 -22.69 -7.12
C ALA A 125 4.67 -24.02 -7.80
N ASP A 126 4.92 -25.15 -7.15
CA ASP A 126 4.42 -26.47 -7.56
C ASP A 126 2.89 -26.61 -7.39
N THR A 127 2.26 -25.86 -6.48
CA THR A 127 0.80 -25.92 -6.26
C THR A 127 -0.03 -25.47 -7.47
N VAL A 128 0.55 -24.72 -8.41
CA VAL A 128 -0.16 -24.38 -9.66
C VAL A 128 -0.13 -25.52 -10.69
N ASP A 129 0.72 -26.55 -10.51
CA ASP A 129 0.79 -27.71 -11.40
C ASP A 129 -0.54 -28.49 -11.38
N GLU A 130 -1.14 -28.65 -10.20
CA GLU A 130 -2.39 -29.41 -10.03
C GLU A 130 -3.55 -28.84 -10.85
N TYR A 131 -3.70 -27.51 -10.88
CA TYR A 131 -4.83 -26.84 -11.54
C TYR A 131 -4.47 -26.33 -12.94
N LEU A 132 -3.38 -25.58 -13.08
CA LEU A 132 -3.00 -24.95 -14.37
C LEU A 132 -2.17 -25.87 -15.25
N ARG A 133 -1.75 -27.05 -14.75
CA ARG A 133 -0.93 -28.01 -15.50
C ARG A 133 0.43 -27.43 -15.91
N LEU A 134 1.01 -26.64 -15.01
CA LEU A 134 2.27 -25.91 -15.18
C LEU A 134 3.37 -26.47 -14.29
N ALA A 135 4.54 -26.77 -14.87
CA ALA A 135 5.73 -27.06 -14.07
C ALA A 135 6.13 -25.84 -13.22
N GLU A 136 6.69 -26.09 -12.03
CA GLU A 136 7.15 -25.06 -11.08
C GLU A 136 8.05 -24.00 -11.73
N THR A 137 9.04 -24.43 -12.53
CA THR A 137 9.96 -23.54 -13.24
C THR A 137 9.24 -22.62 -14.23
N THR A 138 8.17 -23.11 -14.84
CA THR A 138 7.33 -22.33 -15.75
C THR A 138 6.48 -21.33 -14.98
N ALA A 139 5.92 -21.72 -13.82
CA ALA A 139 5.15 -20.84 -12.96
C ALA A 139 6.00 -19.67 -12.42
N LEU A 140 7.25 -19.93 -12.00
CA LEU A 140 8.19 -18.88 -11.60
C LEU A 140 8.58 -17.98 -12.78
N SER A 141 8.76 -18.54 -13.98
CA SER A 141 9.01 -17.76 -15.19
C SER A 141 7.82 -16.86 -15.53
N CYS A 142 6.59 -17.35 -15.35
CA CYS A 142 5.38 -16.55 -15.50
C CYS A 142 5.35 -15.40 -14.50
N LEU A 143 5.67 -15.64 -13.23
CA LEU A 143 5.73 -14.61 -12.21
C LEU A 143 6.70 -13.49 -12.60
N HIS A 144 7.94 -13.81 -12.97
CA HIS A 144 8.95 -12.79 -13.30
C HIS A 144 8.59 -11.98 -14.54
N ASN A 145 8.18 -12.64 -15.63
CA ASN A 145 7.77 -11.94 -16.85
C ASN A 145 6.50 -11.12 -16.63
N PHE A 146 5.60 -11.58 -15.78
CA PHE A 146 4.40 -10.84 -15.40
C PHE A 146 4.77 -9.59 -14.60
N THR A 147 5.61 -9.71 -13.56
CA THR A 147 6.04 -8.55 -12.77
C THR A 147 6.76 -7.51 -13.62
N ASP A 148 7.62 -7.94 -14.55
CA ASP A 148 8.33 -7.03 -15.47
C ASP A 148 7.36 -6.35 -16.43
N GLY A 149 6.43 -7.10 -17.02
CA GLY A 149 5.43 -6.53 -17.93
C GLY A 149 4.49 -5.54 -17.22
N ILE A 150 4.06 -5.83 -15.99
CA ILE A 150 3.24 -4.91 -15.19
C ILE A 150 3.98 -3.60 -14.91
N ILE A 151 5.26 -3.69 -14.52
CA ILE A 151 6.08 -2.50 -14.24
C ILE A 151 6.24 -1.65 -15.50
N GLN A 152 6.52 -2.27 -16.64
CA GLN A 152 6.75 -1.55 -17.90
C GLN A 152 5.48 -0.93 -18.48
N LEU A 153 4.35 -1.65 -18.46
CA LEU A 153 3.09 -1.15 -19.02
C LEU A 153 2.38 -0.14 -18.13
N PHE A 154 2.34 -0.40 -16.82
CA PHE A 154 1.44 0.30 -15.90
C PHE A 154 2.17 1.10 -14.84
N GLY A 155 3.50 0.95 -14.70
CA GLY A 155 4.27 1.62 -13.65
C GLY A 155 4.23 3.14 -13.71
N ASN A 156 4.28 3.72 -14.91
CA ASN A 156 4.26 5.17 -15.11
C ASN A 156 2.89 5.80 -14.82
N GLU A 157 1.81 5.02 -14.89
CA GLU A 157 0.44 5.49 -14.66
C GLU A 157 0.02 5.28 -13.20
N TYR A 158 0.34 4.11 -12.64
CA TYR A 158 -0.19 3.68 -11.35
C TYR A 158 0.80 3.78 -10.19
N LEU A 159 2.10 3.97 -10.42
CA LEU A 159 3.07 4.26 -9.37
C LEU A 159 3.85 5.52 -9.73
N ARG A 160 3.09 6.63 -9.83
CA ARG A 160 3.56 7.96 -10.20
C ARG A 160 3.32 8.97 -9.09
N ARG A 161 3.92 10.14 -9.25
CA ARG A 161 3.64 11.31 -8.42
C ARG A 161 2.23 11.87 -8.70
N PRO A 162 1.62 12.56 -7.70
CA PRO A 162 0.35 13.24 -7.91
C PRO A 162 0.41 14.28 -9.04
N THR A 163 -0.59 14.27 -9.92
CA THR A 163 -0.85 15.39 -10.85
C THR A 163 -1.38 16.61 -10.07
N PRO A 164 -1.47 17.79 -10.68
CA PRO A 164 -2.16 18.93 -10.07
C PRO A 164 -3.57 18.59 -9.59
N GLU A 165 -4.32 17.82 -10.37
CA GLU A 165 -5.69 17.40 -10.06
C GLU A 165 -5.72 16.43 -8.87
N ASP A 166 -4.82 15.45 -8.85
CA ASP A 166 -4.67 14.52 -7.73
C ASP A 166 -4.30 15.27 -6.45
N LEU A 167 -3.32 16.18 -6.55
CA LEU A 167 -2.82 16.95 -5.43
C LEU A 167 -3.91 17.84 -4.85
N GLN A 168 -4.71 18.47 -5.69
CA GLN A 168 -5.84 19.28 -5.26
C GLN A 168 -6.87 18.43 -4.51
N ARG A 169 -7.20 17.25 -5.03
CA ARG A 169 -8.11 16.31 -4.35
C ARG A 169 -7.57 15.87 -2.98
N LEU A 170 -6.26 15.64 -2.87
CA LEU A 170 -5.61 15.31 -1.60
C LEU A 170 -5.72 16.45 -0.59
N LEU A 171 -5.49 17.70 -1.03
CA LEU A 171 -5.61 18.89 -0.20
C LEU A 171 -7.05 19.08 0.31
N ASP A 172 -8.05 18.89 -0.55
CA ASP A 172 -9.47 19.04 -0.18
C ASP A 172 -9.87 17.99 0.88
N ILE A 173 -9.43 16.73 0.72
CA ILE A 173 -9.62 15.66 1.73
C ILE A 173 -8.91 16.01 3.04
N GLY A 174 -7.66 16.48 2.96
CA GLY A 174 -6.88 16.90 4.13
C GLY A 174 -7.58 18.01 4.91
N GLU A 175 -8.06 19.04 4.22
CA GLU A 175 -8.80 20.17 4.81
C GLU A 175 -10.10 19.73 5.47
N LYS A 176 -10.88 18.84 4.82
CA LYS A 176 -12.09 18.23 5.41
C LYS A 176 -11.77 17.51 6.73
N ARG A 177 -10.63 16.84 6.82
CA ARG A 177 -10.17 16.11 8.00
C ARG A 177 -9.44 16.96 9.05
N GLY A 178 -9.31 18.27 8.81
CA GLY A 178 -8.70 19.22 9.76
C GLY A 178 -7.20 19.45 9.55
N PHE A 179 -6.63 18.91 8.46
CA PHE A 179 -5.23 19.05 8.07
C PHE A 179 -5.08 19.72 6.69
N PRO A 180 -5.40 21.03 6.54
CA PRO A 180 -5.12 21.75 5.30
C PRO A 180 -3.63 21.68 4.96
N GLY A 181 -3.28 21.37 3.71
CA GLY A 181 -1.89 21.18 3.27
C GLY A 181 -1.35 19.75 3.39
N MET A 182 -2.08 18.83 4.03
CA MET A 182 -1.71 17.41 4.07
C MET A 182 -1.95 16.75 2.72
N VAL A 183 -0.98 15.93 2.29
CA VAL A 183 -1.08 15.17 1.03
C VAL A 183 -1.01 13.64 1.22
N GLY A 184 -0.86 13.18 2.45
CA GLY A 184 -0.84 11.76 2.80
C GLY A 184 -0.17 11.51 4.14
N SER A 185 -0.05 10.25 4.52
CA SER A 185 0.84 9.81 5.59
C SER A 185 1.98 8.96 5.03
N ILE A 186 3.13 9.04 5.69
CA ILE A 186 4.34 8.30 5.33
C ILE A 186 4.72 7.38 6.48
N ASP A 187 5.11 6.16 6.14
CA ASP A 187 5.57 5.17 7.12
C ASP A 187 6.38 4.07 6.41
N CYS A 188 7.12 3.29 7.20
CA CYS A 188 7.85 2.13 6.73
C CYS A 188 7.14 0.82 7.11
N MET A 189 7.20 -0.18 6.23
CA MET A 189 6.87 -1.56 6.56
C MET A 189 8.07 -2.49 6.33
N HIS A 190 8.20 -3.50 7.18
CA HIS A 190 9.26 -4.52 7.08
C HIS A 190 8.72 -5.79 6.42
N TRP A 191 9.43 -6.27 5.40
CA TRP A 191 9.14 -7.56 4.76
C TRP A 191 10.24 -8.58 5.07
N GLU A 192 9.88 -9.69 5.71
CA GLU A 192 10.83 -10.73 6.13
C GLU A 192 11.46 -11.45 4.94
N TRP A 193 12.79 -11.56 4.93
CA TRP A 193 13.58 -12.26 3.92
C TRP A 193 14.14 -13.56 4.50
N LYS A 194 13.34 -14.63 4.43
CA LYS A 194 13.66 -15.92 5.05
C LYS A 194 14.94 -16.55 4.54
N ASN A 195 15.16 -16.45 3.23
CA ASN A 195 16.34 -17.03 2.58
C ASN A 195 17.43 -15.97 2.33
N CYS A 196 17.52 -14.92 3.15
CA CYS A 196 18.59 -13.93 3.03
C CYS A 196 19.97 -14.61 3.00
N PRO A 197 20.81 -14.35 1.96
CA PRO A 197 22.15 -14.91 1.85
C PRO A 197 22.97 -14.69 3.12
N THR A 198 23.79 -15.67 3.51
CA THR A 198 24.57 -15.60 4.76
C THR A 198 25.44 -14.35 4.85
N ALA A 199 26.02 -13.91 3.74
CA ALA A 199 26.82 -12.69 3.65
C ALA A 199 26.04 -11.43 4.06
N TRP A 200 24.72 -11.41 3.85
CA TRP A 200 23.88 -10.23 4.04
C TRP A 200 23.09 -10.28 5.36
N LYS A 201 23.12 -11.41 6.09
CA LYS A 201 22.37 -11.56 7.35
C LYS A 201 22.67 -10.48 8.37
N GLY A 202 23.94 -10.05 8.48
CA GLY A 202 24.34 -8.99 9.42
C GLY A 202 23.74 -7.63 9.10
N GLN A 203 23.64 -7.28 7.81
CA GLN A 203 23.07 -6.00 7.37
C GLN A 203 21.54 -5.96 7.43
N TYR A 204 20.85 -7.10 7.33
CA TYR A 204 19.38 -7.13 7.24
C TYR A 204 18.69 -7.56 8.55
N ALA A 205 19.43 -8.06 9.56
CA ALA A 205 18.87 -8.49 10.84
C ALA A 205 18.97 -7.41 11.93
N ARG A 206 17.82 -6.95 12.44
CA ARG A 206 17.74 -6.01 13.58
C ARG A 206 17.16 -6.72 14.80
N GLY A 207 17.88 -6.73 15.93
CA GLY A 207 17.43 -7.06 17.31
C GLY A 207 16.70 -8.40 17.54
N SER A 208 15.59 -8.60 16.83
CA SER A 208 14.75 -9.79 16.73
C SER A 208 15.36 -11.01 16.02
N GLY A 209 16.53 -10.85 15.37
CA GLY A 209 17.21 -11.91 14.62
C GLY A 209 16.63 -12.20 13.21
N LYS A 210 15.52 -11.56 12.82
CA LYS A 210 14.90 -11.72 11.50
C LYS A 210 15.47 -10.75 10.48
N GLN A 211 15.85 -11.26 9.31
CA GLN A 211 16.30 -10.46 8.18
C GLN A 211 15.09 -9.83 7.49
N THR A 212 15.05 -8.50 7.33
CA THR A 212 13.92 -7.80 6.68
C THR A 212 14.39 -6.77 5.67
N ILE A 213 13.60 -6.52 4.63
CA ILE A 213 13.77 -5.45 3.65
C ILE A 213 12.67 -4.42 3.90
N ILE A 214 13.02 -3.13 3.89
CA ILE A 214 12.10 -2.03 4.17
C ILE A 214 11.42 -1.55 2.89
N LEU A 215 10.12 -1.27 3.00
CA LEU A 215 9.35 -0.43 2.09
C LEU A 215 8.94 0.84 2.84
N GLU A 216 9.44 2.00 2.43
CA GLU A 216 8.85 3.29 2.77
C GLU A 216 7.76 3.61 1.74
N ALA A 217 6.60 4.08 2.19
CA ALA A 217 5.54 4.49 1.27
C ALA A 217 4.78 5.72 1.78
N VAL A 218 4.26 6.50 0.83
CA VAL A 218 3.26 7.54 1.09
C VAL A 218 1.92 7.05 0.58
N ALA A 219 0.91 7.04 1.43
CA ALA A 219 -0.44 6.69 1.05
C ALA A 219 -1.46 7.76 1.46
N SER A 220 -2.53 7.83 0.68
CA SER A 220 -3.68 8.70 0.93
C SER A 220 -4.86 7.91 1.50
N HIS A 221 -5.88 8.66 1.94
CA HIS A 221 -7.07 8.12 2.56
C HIS A 221 -7.82 7.08 1.71
N ASP A 222 -7.75 7.20 0.40
CA ASP A 222 -8.35 6.27 -0.57
C ASP A 222 -7.49 5.03 -0.84
N LEU A 223 -6.49 4.76 0.00
CA LEU A 223 -5.54 3.63 -0.11
C LEU A 223 -4.56 3.73 -1.28
N TRP A 224 -4.58 4.82 -2.06
CA TRP A 224 -3.63 5.00 -3.15
C TRP A 224 -2.22 5.25 -2.61
N ILE A 225 -1.23 4.58 -3.20
CA ILE A 225 0.19 4.73 -2.85
C ILE A 225 0.86 5.65 -3.88
N TRP A 226 1.28 6.84 -3.46
CA TRP A 226 1.87 7.87 -4.32
C TRP A 226 3.40 7.82 -4.40
N HIS A 227 4.02 7.22 -3.39
CA HIS A 227 5.46 7.06 -3.31
C HIS A 227 5.76 5.70 -2.71
N ALA A 228 6.82 5.07 -3.21
CA ALA A 228 7.36 3.84 -2.67
C ALA A 228 8.89 3.83 -2.86
N PHE A 229 9.61 3.54 -1.79
CA PHE A 229 11.05 3.31 -1.80
C PHE A 229 11.33 1.97 -1.11
N PHE A 230 11.83 1.02 -1.89
CA PHE A 230 12.00 -0.37 -1.46
C PHE A 230 13.43 -0.85 -1.67
N GLY A 231 13.93 -1.67 -0.75
CA GLY A 231 15.29 -2.23 -0.82
C GLY A 231 16.22 -1.89 0.35
N PRO A 232 16.03 -0.81 1.13
CA PRO A 232 16.84 -0.56 2.33
C PRO A 232 16.79 -1.73 3.30
N ALA A 233 17.91 -1.99 3.97
CA ALA A 233 18.03 -3.09 4.90
C ALA A 233 17.27 -2.83 6.20
N GLY A 234 16.69 -3.88 6.78
CA GLY A 234 15.87 -3.82 8.01
C GLY A 234 16.58 -3.34 9.27
N THR A 235 17.90 -3.21 9.24
CA THR A 235 18.69 -2.60 10.32
C THR A 235 18.56 -1.09 10.36
N LEU A 236 18.21 -0.46 9.23
CA LEU A 236 17.97 0.96 9.15
C LEU A 236 16.68 1.30 9.89
N ASN A 237 16.70 2.37 10.67
CA ASN A 237 15.47 2.98 11.19
C ASN A 237 14.88 3.90 10.10
N ASP A 238 13.66 4.35 10.32
CA ASP A 238 12.90 5.18 9.38
C ASP A 238 13.65 6.47 9.01
N ILE A 239 14.40 7.06 9.95
CA ILE A 239 15.20 8.27 9.68
C ILE A 239 16.32 7.96 8.66
N ASN A 240 17.01 6.85 8.82
CA ASN A 240 18.09 6.45 7.91
C ASN A 240 17.55 6.07 6.52
N VAL A 241 16.34 5.52 6.46
CA VAL A 241 15.64 5.23 5.20
C VAL A 241 15.26 6.53 4.51
N LEU A 242 14.66 7.46 5.25
CA LEU A 242 14.24 8.77 4.79
C LEU A 242 15.41 9.59 4.20
N ASP A 243 16.60 9.57 4.82
CA ASP A 243 17.76 10.29 4.30
C ASP A 243 18.25 9.77 2.94
N ARG A 244 17.90 8.52 2.58
CA ARG A 244 18.19 7.90 1.27
C ARG A 244 17.00 7.95 0.31
N SER A 245 15.84 8.36 0.81
CA SER A 245 14.58 8.30 0.06
C SER A 245 14.50 9.40 -0.99
N PRO A 246 14.01 9.10 -2.21
CA PRO A 246 13.74 10.10 -3.23
C PRO A 246 12.39 10.82 -2.99
N VAL A 247 11.76 10.70 -1.81
CA VAL A 247 10.43 11.28 -1.52
C VAL A 247 10.34 12.78 -1.80
N PHE A 248 11.46 13.52 -1.66
CA PHE A 248 11.52 14.98 -1.89
C PHE A 248 12.17 15.41 -3.21
N ASP A 249 12.62 14.48 -4.05
CA ASP A 249 13.40 14.81 -5.25
C ASP A 249 12.66 15.76 -6.20
N ASP A 250 11.37 15.54 -6.43
CA ASP A 250 10.58 16.39 -7.33
C ASP A 250 10.38 17.79 -6.77
N ILE A 251 10.33 17.94 -5.45
CA ILE A 251 10.24 19.25 -4.81
C ILE A 251 11.58 19.99 -4.95
N LEU A 252 12.69 19.29 -4.68
CA LEU A 252 14.04 19.85 -4.78
C LEU A 252 14.46 20.17 -6.23
N GLN A 253 13.96 19.40 -7.20
CA GLN A 253 14.20 19.61 -8.63
C GLN A 253 13.18 20.57 -9.26
N GLY A 254 12.20 21.05 -8.49
CA GLY A 254 11.20 22.00 -8.96
C GLY A 254 10.16 21.43 -9.92
N ARG A 255 10.00 20.10 -9.96
CA ARG A 255 9.01 19.39 -10.78
C ARG A 255 7.66 19.22 -10.08
N ALA A 256 7.64 19.24 -8.75
CA ALA A 256 6.41 19.06 -7.98
C ALA A 256 5.45 20.26 -8.17
N PRO A 257 4.13 20.03 -8.32
CA PRO A 257 3.16 21.11 -8.35
C PRO A 257 3.20 21.91 -7.05
N ARG A 258 3.03 23.23 -7.15
CA ARG A 258 3.04 24.10 -5.97
C ARG A 258 1.69 24.15 -5.32
N VAL A 259 1.70 24.25 -4.00
CA VAL A 259 0.48 24.34 -3.20
C VAL A 259 0.49 25.63 -2.41
N LYS A 260 -0.70 26.12 -2.10
CA LYS A 260 -0.89 27.22 -1.17
C LYS A 260 -2.11 26.92 -0.31
N TYR A 261 -1.96 27.01 1.00
CA TYR A 261 -3.06 26.80 1.93
C TYR A 261 -2.95 27.75 3.12
N LYS A 262 -4.07 27.93 3.84
CA LYS A 262 -4.12 28.80 5.02
C LYS A 262 -4.52 28.00 6.25
N VAL A 263 -3.78 28.18 7.34
CA VAL A 263 -4.13 27.65 8.66
C VAL A 263 -4.01 28.79 9.65
N ASN A 264 -5.05 29.04 10.44
CA ASN A 264 -5.05 30.07 11.49
C ASN A 264 -4.55 31.46 11.00
N ARG A 265 -4.97 31.89 9.79
CA ARG A 265 -4.57 33.13 9.08
C ARG A 265 -3.14 33.18 8.57
N HIS A 266 -2.30 32.19 8.85
CA HIS A 266 -0.98 32.05 8.23
C HIS A 266 -1.09 31.31 6.89
N THR A 267 -0.29 31.73 5.92
CA THR A 267 -0.25 31.11 4.58
C THR A 267 1.01 30.27 4.45
N TYR A 268 0.84 29.05 3.96
CA TYR A 268 1.91 28.08 3.74
C TYR A 268 1.97 27.69 2.27
N LYS A 269 3.16 27.29 1.82
CA LYS A 269 3.44 26.94 0.41
C LYS A 269 4.02 25.53 0.21
N LEU A 270 4.25 24.80 1.30
CA LEU A 270 4.81 23.46 1.28
C LEU A 270 3.77 22.48 1.80
N ALA A 271 3.41 21.51 0.97
CA ALA A 271 2.62 20.37 1.42
C ALA A 271 3.42 19.56 2.45
N TYR A 272 2.71 18.83 3.31
CA TYR A 272 3.33 17.99 4.33
C TYR A 272 2.68 16.62 4.43
N TYR A 273 3.40 15.69 5.05
CA TYR A 273 2.94 14.35 5.37
C TYR A 273 2.70 14.20 6.88
N LEU A 274 1.71 13.41 7.26
CA LEU A 274 1.58 12.97 8.65
C LEU A 274 2.53 11.81 8.92
N THR A 275 3.23 11.88 10.04
CA THR A 275 4.25 10.90 10.44
C THR A 275 4.06 10.47 11.89
N ASP A 276 4.76 9.43 12.31
CA ASP A 276 4.87 9.09 13.73
C ASP A 276 5.90 10.00 14.44
N GLY A 277 6.18 9.71 15.72
CA GLY A 277 7.06 10.51 16.55
C GLY A 277 8.57 10.37 16.27
N ILE A 278 9.02 9.41 15.45
CA ILE A 278 10.46 9.22 15.20
C ILE A 278 10.96 10.06 14.01
N TYR A 279 10.07 10.55 13.16
CA TYR A 279 10.44 11.42 12.05
C TYR A 279 10.90 12.80 12.54
N PRO A 280 11.86 13.43 11.86
CA PRO A 280 12.39 14.72 12.25
C PRO A 280 11.36 15.85 12.13
N LYS A 281 11.53 16.90 12.95
CA LYS A 281 10.68 18.10 12.99
C LYS A 281 10.92 19.04 11.81
N TRP A 282 10.57 18.58 10.62
CA TRP A 282 10.70 19.28 9.35
C TRP A 282 9.39 19.97 8.97
N SER A 283 9.45 21.03 8.16
CA SER A 283 8.25 21.76 7.72
C SER A 283 7.32 20.88 6.87
N THR A 284 7.86 19.83 6.26
CA THR A 284 7.14 18.81 5.47
C THR A 284 6.60 17.63 6.28
N PHE A 285 6.79 17.60 7.60
CA PHE A 285 6.33 16.52 8.46
C PHE A 285 5.59 17.03 9.69
N ILE A 286 4.45 16.41 10.01
CA ILE A 286 3.68 16.69 11.21
C ILE A 286 3.49 15.41 12.01
N GLN A 287 4.20 15.29 13.12
CA GLN A 287 4.07 14.18 14.08
C GLN A 287 2.89 14.40 15.04
N SER A 288 2.41 13.31 15.65
CA SER A 288 1.54 13.34 16.83
C SER A 288 2.23 14.02 18.04
N ILE A 289 1.50 14.13 19.15
CA ILE A 289 1.99 14.54 20.46
C ILE A 289 2.00 13.30 21.36
N THR A 290 3.18 12.78 21.71
CA THR A 290 3.34 11.52 22.45
C THR A 290 2.76 11.56 23.88
N LEU A 291 2.79 12.72 24.53
CA LEU A 291 2.32 12.91 25.91
C LEU A 291 1.49 14.20 26.00
N PRO A 292 0.23 14.19 25.52
CA PRO A 292 -0.60 15.38 25.51
C PRO A 292 -0.90 15.84 26.95
N GLN A 293 -0.65 17.12 27.22
CA GLN A 293 -0.82 17.72 28.56
C GLN A 293 -2.13 18.53 28.69
N THR A 294 -2.77 18.84 27.57
CA THR A 294 -4.00 19.66 27.53
C THR A 294 -5.07 18.94 26.70
N PRO A 295 -6.38 19.23 26.90
CA PRO A 295 -7.44 18.68 26.06
C PRO A 295 -7.27 18.99 24.57
N GLN A 296 -6.67 20.14 24.25
CA GLN A 296 -6.34 20.52 22.88
C GLN A 296 -5.27 19.61 22.27
N HIS A 297 -4.21 19.32 23.03
CA HIS A 297 -3.16 18.41 22.60
C HIS A 297 -3.66 16.97 22.48
N ASP A 298 -4.53 16.53 23.39
CA ASP A 298 -5.14 15.19 23.34
C ASP A 298 -6.03 15.02 22.11
N LEU A 299 -6.86 16.01 21.80
CA LEU A 299 -7.68 16.01 20.59
C LEU A 299 -6.82 16.00 19.33
N PHE A 300 -5.77 16.84 19.27
CA PHE A 300 -4.84 16.85 18.15
C PHE A 300 -4.16 15.49 17.96
N ALA A 301 -3.62 14.89 19.02
CA ALA A 301 -2.95 13.59 18.96
C ALA A 301 -3.89 12.51 18.42
N LYS A 302 -5.13 12.43 18.96
CA LYS A 302 -6.14 11.47 18.52
C LYS A 302 -6.49 11.62 17.03
N VAL A 303 -6.74 12.85 16.57
CA VAL A 303 -7.13 13.13 15.18
C VAL A 303 -5.95 12.90 14.23
N GLN A 304 -4.74 13.29 14.63
CA GLN A 304 -3.52 13.06 13.84
C GLN A 304 -3.23 11.57 13.72
N GLU A 305 -3.25 10.81 14.81
CA GLU A 305 -2.97 9.37 14.79
C GLU A 305 -4.02 8.59 14.00
N ALA A 306 -5.30 8.94 14.15
CA ALA A 306 -6.38 8.35 13.37
C ALA A 306 -6.21 8.62 11.86
N THR A 307 -5.75 9.82 11.50
CA THR A 307 -5.54 10.20 10.09
C THR A 307 -4.27 9.57 9.53
N ARG A 308 -3.20 9.53 10.32
CA ARG A 308 -1.92 8.89 9.95
C ARG A 308 -2.09 7.41 9.60
N LYS A 309 -3.01 6.69 10.26
CA LYS A 309 -3.32 5.27 10.00
C LYS A 309 -3.73 4.95 8.56
N ASP A 310 -3.95 5.93 7.70
CA ASP A 310 -4.21 5.70 6.27
C ASP A 310 -3.11 4.84 5.60
N VAL A 311 -1.83 5.11 5.88
CA VAL A 311 -0.69 4.34 5.32
C VAL A 311 -0.59 2.94 5.91
N GLU A 312 -0.78 2.77 7.21
CA GLU A 312 -0.85 1.46 7.85
C GLU A 312 -2.01 0.61 7.28
N ARG A 313 -3.15 1.26 7.02
CA ARG A 313 -4.30 0.63 6.37
C ARG A 313 -3.97 0.24 4.94
N ALA A 314 -3.27 1.08 4.17
CA ALA A 314 -2.82 0.74 2.83
C ALA A 314 -1.89 -0.49 2.84
N PHE A 315 -0.95 -0.58 3.78
CA PHE A 315 -0.11 -1.77 3.97
C PHE A 315 -0.93 -3.02 4.33
N GLY A 316 -1.88 -2.88 5.26
CA GLY A 316 -2.76 -3.99 5.65
C GLY A 316 -3.58 -4.53 4.46
N VAL A 317 -4.10 -3.64 3.61
CA VAL A 317 -4.82 -4.04 2.39
C VAL A 317 -3.87 -4.67 1.37
N LEU A 318 -2.68 -4.11 1.16
CA LEU A 318 -1.66 -4.66 0.26
C LEU A 318 -1.30 -6.11 0.65
N GLN A 319 -1.02 -6.35 1.93
CA GLN A 319 -0.69 -7.69 2.45
C GLN A 319 -1.88 -8.66 2.44
N SER A 320 -3.11 -8.16 2.60
CA SER A 320 -4.33 -8.96 2.50
C SER A 320 -4.61 -9.40 1.06
N ARG A 321 -4.40 -8.51 0.09
CA ARG A 321 -4.55 -8.81 -1.35
C ARG A 321 -3.45 -9.75 -1.82
N PHE A 322 -2.20 -9.45 -1.48
CA PHE A 322 -1.03 -10.19 -1.96
C PHE A 322 -0.34 -10.91 -0.81
N ALA A 323 -0.75 -12.15 -0.55
CA ALA A 323 -0.15 -12.97 0.48
C ALA A 323 1.35 -13.23 0.24
N ILE A 324 1.87 -13.06 -0.98
CA ILE A 324 3.31 -13.08 -1.23
C ILE A 324 4.06 -12.02 -0.43
N VAL A 325 3.47 -10.82 -0.24
CA VAL A 325 4.06 -9.70 0.54
C VAL A 325 3.83 -9.87 2.04
N ARG A 326 2.80 -10.64 2.42
CA ARG A 326 2.57 -11.01 3.82
C ARG A 326 3.53 -12.09 4.31
N ASN A 327 3.84 -13.05 3.45
CA ASN A 327 4.68 -14.20 3.80
C ASN A 327 6.16 -13.84 3.65
N PRO A 328 7.07 -14.47 4.42
CA PRO A 328 8.50 -14.28 4.25
C PRO A 328 8.96 -14.66 2.83
N VAL A 329 9.72 -13.78 2.18
CA VAL A 329 10.21 -14.00 0.83
C VAL A 329 11.32 -15.05 0.82
N LYS A 330 11.22 -15.98 -0.14
CA LYS A 330 12.09 -17.17 -0.25
C LYS A 330 13.12 -17.09 -1.38
N THR A 331 12.98 -16.14 -2.32
CA THR A 331 13.97 -15.98 -3.39
C THR A 331 15.26 -15.36 -2.84
N LEU A 332 16.41 -15.72 -3.41
CA LEU A 332 17.72 -15.18 -3.06
C LEU A 332 18.06 -13.89 -3.82
N ASN A 333 17.36 -13.61 -4.92
CA ASN A 333 17.70 -12.52 -5.81
C ASN A 333 16.92 -11.24 -5.42
N LYS A 334 17.65 -10.22 -4.98
CA LYS A 334 17.09 -8.93 -4.50
C LYS A 334 16.36 -8.15 -5.59
N GLU A 335 16.85 -8.16 -6.82
CA GLU A 335 16.20 -7.50 -7.96
C GLU A 335 14.79 -8.08 -8.21
N LYS A 336 14.66 -9.41 -8.20
CA LYS A 336 13.37 -10.10 -8.34
C LYS A 336 12.42 -9.78 -7.18
N ILE A 337 12.93 -9.65 -5.95
CA ILE A 337 12.13 -9.21 -4.80
C ILE A 337 11.59 -7.79 -5.04
N GLY A 338 12.45 -6.88 -5.51
CA GLY A 338 12.08 -5.51 -5.84
C GLY A 338 11.01 -5.43 -6.92
N LYS A 339 11.14 -6.23 -7.98
CA LYS A 339 10.15 -6.35 -9.06
C LYS A 339 8.80 -6.88 -8.55
N ILE A 340 8.81 -7.90 -7.69
CA ILE A 340 7.58 -8.41 -7.06
C ILE A 340 6.89 -7.32 -6.23
N MET A 341 7.64 -6.63 -5.36
CA MET A 341 7.06 -5.56 -4.54
C MET A 341 6.47 -4.45 -5.41
N ARG A 342 7.23 -3.96 -6.38
CA ARG A 342 6.80 -2.88 -7.28
C ARG A 342 5.57 -3.26 -8.08
N ALA A 343 5.51 -4.48 -8.62
CA ALA A 343 4.34 -4.98 -9.32
C ALA A 343 3.11 -5.09 -8.38
N CYS A 344 3.27 -5.56 -7.14
CA CYS A 344 2.19 -5.58 -6.15
C CYS A 344 1.63 -4.19 -5.85
N LEU A 345 2.49 -3.17 -5.75
CA LEU A 345 2.08 -1.77 -5.53
C LEU A 345 1.29 -1.21 -6.72
N ILE A 346 1.75 -1.47 -7.94
CA ILE A 346 1.06 -1.07 -9.18
C ILE A 346 -0.31 -1.74 -9.25
N LEU A 347 -0.37 -3.06 -9.09
CA LEU A 347 -1.63 -3.81 -9.10
C LEU A 347 -2.57 -3.34 -7.99
N HIS A 348 -2.04 -3.03 -6.80
CA HIS A 348 -2.83 -2.48 -5.70
C HIS A 348 -3.53 -1.18 -6.11
N ASN A 349 -2.80 -0.22 -6.69
CA ASN A 349 -3.37 1.04 -7.15
C ASN A 349 -4.37 0.85 -8.30
N MET A 350 -4.09 -0.06 -9.25
CA MET A 350 -5.04 -0.42 -10.31
C MET A 350 -6.35 -0.99 -9.74
N ILE A 351 -6.27 -1.87 -8.74
CA ILE A 351 -7.47 -2.43 -8.09
C ILE A 351 -8.16 -1.35 -7.24
N VAL A 352 -7.41 -0.45 -6.60
CA VAL A 352 -8.00 0.69 -5.89
C VAL A 352 -8.79 1.57 -6.86
N GLU A 353 -8.28 1.83 -8.06
CA GLU A 353 -9.00 2.56 -9.10
C GLU A 353 -10.27 1.82 -9.56
N ASP A 354 -10.13 0.57 -9.98
CA ASP A 354 -11.22 -0.26 -10.51
C ASP A 354 -12.34 -0.48 -9.48
N GLU A 355 -12.01 -0.50 -8.19
CA GLU A 355 -12.99 -0.65 -7.11
C GLU A 355 -13.62 0.68 -6.66
N ARG A 356 -13.09 1.85 -7.07
CA ARG A 356 -13.71 3.17 -6.77
C ARG A 356 -15.09 3.32 -7.42
N ASP A 357 -15.30 2.74 -8.59
CA ASP A 357 -16.60 2.79 -9.27
C ASP A 357 -17.67 1.91 -8.59
N GLY A 358 -17.29 1.05 -7.64
CA GLY A 358 -18.21 0.24 -6.83
C GLY A 358 -18.49 0.80 -5.42
N TYR A 359 -17.70 1.78 -4.96
CA TYR A 359 -17.85 2.45 -3.67
C TYR A 359 -17.87 3.96 -3.92
N SER A 360 -19.08 4.50 -4.07
CA SER A 360 -19.40 5.94 -4.00
C SER A 360 -18.29 6.83 -4.54
N ARG A 361 -18.34 7.14 -5.84
CA ARG A 361 -17.88 8.44 -6.36
C ARG A 361 -18.22 9.46 -5.28
N ILE A 362 -17.20 10.00 -4.62
CA ILE A 362 -17.41 11.19 -3.80
C ILE A 362 -17.84 12.21 -4.85
N ASP A 363 -19.12 12.51 -4.83
CA ASP A 363 -19.75 13.37 -5.81
C ASP A 363 -19.04 14.72 -5.74
N ILE A 364 -18.38 15.10 -6.83
CA ILE A 364 -17.61 16.34 -6.89
C ILE A 364 -18.56 17.54 -6.71
N SER A 365 -19.86 17.35 -6.96
CA SER A 365 -20.90 18.36 -6.69
C SER A 365 -21.13 18.62 -5.19
N GLU A 366 -20.80 17.68 -4.30
CA GLU A 366 -20.81 17.91 -2.85
C GLU A 366 -19.69 18.89 -2.40
N PHE A 367 -18.74 19.20 -3.30
CA PHE A 367 -17.65 20.18 -3.09
C PHE A 367 -17.96 21.55 -3.70
N GLU A 368 -19.04 21.69 -4.45
CA GLU A 368 -19.50 22.96 -5.02
C GLU A 368 -20.64 23.59 -4.20
N GLU A 369 -21.39 22.79 -3.44
CA GLU A 369 -22.48 23.29 -2.59
C GLU A 369 -22.07 23.46 -1.13
N GLY A 370 -21.64 24.68 -0.80
CA GLY A 370 -21.54 25.15 0.58
C GLY A 370 -20.50 26.24 0.72
N ASP A 371 -20.89 27.36 1.31
CA ASP A 371 -20.15 28.62 1.51
C ASP A 371 -18.94 28.48 2.48
N VAL A 372 -18.11 27.44 2.28
CA VAL A 372 -16.80 27.26 2.91
C VAL A 372 -15.76 27.66 1.88
N MET A 373 -15.31 28.91 1.95
CA MET A 373 -14.24 29.44 1.12
C MET A 373 -13.03 28.49 1.12
N ARG A 374 -12.81 27.76 0.01
CA ARG A 374 -11.70 26.82 -0.19
C ARG A 374 -10.38 27.49 0.21
N SER A 375 -9.68 26.95 1.21
CA SER A 375 -8.45 27.58 1.69
C SER A 375 -7.17 27.01 1.07
N SER A 376 -7.24 25.78 0.55
CA SER A 376 -6.13 25.07 -0.08
C SER A 376 -6.27 25.01 -1.61
N GLN A 377 -5.22 25.38 -2.33
CA GLN A 377 -5.19 25.36 -3.80
C GLN A 377 -3.83 24.96 -4.37
N VAL A 378 -3.84 24.30 -5.52
CA VAL A 378 -2.66 24.08 -6.36
C VAL A 378 -2.46 25.31 -7.25
N GLU A 379 -1.23 25.84 -7.31
CA GLU A 379 -0.91 26.97 -8.16
C GLU A 379 -0.70 26.51 -9.62
N THR A 380 -1.48 27.06 -10.55
CA THR A 380 -1.44 26.74 -11.99
C THR A 380 -0.54 27.67 -12.81
N GLU A 381 -0.09 28.81 -12.25
CA GLU A 381 0.74 29.80 -12.96
C GLU A 381 2.23 29.70 -12.61
N MET A 382 3.10 29.74 -13.63
CA MET A 382 4.55 29.82 -13.47
C MET A 382 4.97 31.26 -13.14
N PRO A 383 5.72 31.51 -12.05
CA PRO A 383 6.19 32.85 -11.74
C PRO A 383 7.30 33.29 -12.69
N THR A 384 7.31 34.58 -12.95
CA THR A 384 8.21 35.30 -13.86
C THR A 384 9.65 35.46 -13.38
N ASN A 385 10.02 35.01 -12.17
CA ASN A 385 11.30 35.38 -11.54
C ASN A 385 12.05 34.17 -10.95
N LEU A 386 13.07 33.67 -11.67
CA LEU A 386 13.72 32.34 -11.46
C LEU A 386 14.60 32.20 -10.20
N ASN A 387 15.03 33.30 -9.58
CA ASN A 387 16.13 33.26 -8.61
C ASN A 387 15.76 32.83 -7.16
N ASN A 388 14.50 32.48 -6.88
CA ASN A 388 14.04 32.06 -5.54
C ASN A 388 12.81 31.11 -5.60
N ILE A 389 12.63 30.38 -6.71
CA ILE A 389 11.35 29.71 -7.00
C ILE A 389 11.17 28.39 -6.24
N PHE A 390 12.24 27.63 -6.05
CA PHE A 390 12.15 26.24 -5.62
C PHE A 390 12.60 26.05 -4.17
N PRO A 391 11.84 25.29 -3.36
CA PRO A 391 12.24 25.01 -1.98
C PRO A 391 13.61 24.34 -1.94
N THR A 392 14.50 24.89 -1.12
CA THR A 392 15.79 24.28 -0.81
C THR A 392 15.61 23.20 0.25
N ARG A 393 16.63 22.35 0.45
CA ARG A 393 16.64 21.39 1.57
C ARG A 393 16.46 22.08 2.93
N ASN A 394 16.93 23.33 3.08
CA ASN A 394 16.76 24.08 4.32
C ASN A 394 15.30 24.47 4.54
N ASP A 395 14.57 24.81 3.47
CA ASP A 395 13.13 25.14 3.57
C ASP A 395 12.30 23.92 3.96
N LEU A 396 12.59 22.75 3.37
CA LEU A 396 11.92 21.49 3.73
C LEU A 396 12.18 21.11 5.19
N ARG A 397 13.39 21.40 5.69
CA ARG A 397 13.83 21.03 7.04
C ARG A 397 13.63 22.16 8.07
N ASP A 398 12.95 23.25 7.71
CA ASP A 398 12.83 24.41 8.58
C ASP A 398 11.97 24.11 9.83
N ARG A 399 12.66 24.11 10.98
CA ARG A 399 12.05 23.84 12.28
C ARG A 399 11.13 24.98 12.74
N GLN A 400 11.40 26.22 12.37
CA GLN A 400 10.54 27.33 12.80
C GLN A 400 9.18 27.26 12.11
N THR A 401 9.17 26.99 10.80
CA THR A 401 7.94 26.74 10.03
C THR A 401 7.21 25.51 10.55
N HIS A 402 7.93 24.42 10.86
CA HIS A 402 7.33 23.23 11.48
C HIS A 402 6.57 23.55 12.77
N GLU A 403 7.22 24.18 13.76
CA GLU A 403 6.59 24.46 15.05
C GLU A 403 5.39 25.42 14.90
N ARG A 404 5.50 26.42 14.01
CA ARG A 404 4.38 27.32 13.71
C ARG A 404 3.19 26.58 13.10
N LEU A 405 3.43 25.80 12.04
CA LEU A 405 2.41 25.02 11.35
C LEU A 405 1.74 24.04 12.31
N LYS A 406 2.53 23.33 13.13
CA LYS A 406 1.99 22.38 14.13
C LYS A 406 1.06 23.08 15.12
N ASN A 407 1.46 24.24 15.67
CA ASN A 407 0.62 25.00 16.59
C ASN A 407 -0.66 25.51 15.92
N ASP A 408 -0.56 26.00 14.68
CA ASP A 408 -1.73 26.44 13.93
C ASP A 408 -2.70 25.29 13.62
N LEU A 409 -2.18 24.09 13.33
CA LEU A 409 -2.99 22.88 13.13
C LEU A 409 -3.66 22.42 14.43
N ILE A 410 -2.97 22.48 15.58
CA ILE A 410 -3.57 22.20 16.91
C ILE A 410 -4.75 23.13 17.13
N GLN A 411 -4.59 24.43 16.90
CA GLN A 411 -5.65 25.40 17.07
C GLN A 411 -6.79 25.18 16.05
N ASN A 412 -6.45 24.86 14.80
CA ASN A 412 -7.42 24.57 13.75
C ASN A 412 -8.31 23.37 14.11
N ILE A 413 -7.70 22.27 14.55
CA ILE A 413 -8.41 21.06 14.99
C ILE A 413 -9.27 21.36 16.21
N TRP A 414 -8.75 22.12 17.18
CA TRP A 414 -9.55 22.53 18.34
C TRP A 414 -10.76 23.38 17.95
N ASN A 415 -10.58 24.33 17.05
CA ASN A 415 -11.70 25.18 16.59
C ASN A 415 -12.73 24.37 15.81
N LYS A 416 -12.28 23.42 14.98
CA LYS A 416 -13.13 22.60 14.10
C LYS A 416 -13.89 21.52 14.85
N PHE A 417 -13.25 20.83 15.79
CA PHE A 417 -13.80 19.64 16.45
C PHE A 417 -14.01 19.82 17.97
N GLY A 418 -13.46 20.87 18.59
CA GLY A 418 -13.51 21.05 20.04
C GLY A 418 -14.74 21.80 20.58
N ARG A 419 -15.54 22.47 19.72
CA ARG A 419 -16.75 23.21 20.14
C ARG A 419 -18.02 22.38 20.10
N THR A 420 -18.03 21.33 19.30
CA THR A 420 -19.08 20.32 19.35
C THR A 420 -18.81 19.42 20.54
N GLY A 421 -19.65 19.49 21.58
CA GLY A 421 -19.82 18.39 22.54
C GLY A 421 -20.24 17.06 21.89
N ALA A 422 -20.24 16.97 20.55
CA ALA A 422 -20.29 15.74 19.79
C ALA A 422 -18.94 15.03 19.88
N MET A 423 -18.69 14.38 21.02
CA MET A 423 -18.01 13.08 21.03
C MET A 423 -18.91 11.97 20.46
N SER A 424 -20.04 12.30 19.82
CA SER A 424 -20.87 11.34 19.11
C SER A 424 -20.39 11.20 17.67
N SER A 425 -19.76 10.06 17.41
CA SER A 425 -19.37 9.52 16.10
C SER A 425 -18.16 10.20 15.43
N PHE A 426 -16.97 9.69 15.72
CA PHE A 426 -16.18 9.22 14.58
C PHE A 426 -17.07 8.19 13.88
N SER A 427 -17.73 8.60 12.78
CA SER A 427 -18.26 7.63 11.82
C SER A 427 -17.04 6.88 11.30
N PHE A 428 -16.71 5.76 11.93
CA PHE A 428 -16.05 4.71 11.18
C PHE A 428 -17.07 4.34 10.11
N ASP A 429 -16.77 4.60 8.84
CA ASP A 429 -17.62 4.23 7.69
C ASP A 429 -17.65 2.70 7.55
N TYR A 430 -18.19 2.05 8.57
CA TYR A 430 -18.40 0.64 8.66
C TYR A 430 -19.84 0.43 9.10
N CYS A 431 -20.74 0.42 8.13
CA CYS A 431 -22.11 0.01 8.32
C CYS A 431 -22.20 -1.51 8.09
N PHE A 432 -22.90 -2.20 8.98
CA PHE A 432 -23.31 -3.58 8.74
C PHE A 432 -24.80 -3.72 9.00
N LEU A 433 -25.44 -4.59 8.21
CA LEU A 433 -26.81 -5.03 8.45
C LEU A 433 -26.74 -6.44 9.06
N ALA A 434 -27.44 -6.64 10.17
CA ALA A 434 -27.63 -7.96 10.76
C ALA A 434 -29.14 -8.21 10.88
N GLU A 435 -29.60 -9.36 10.40
CA GLU A 435 -30.99 -9.77 10.55
C GLU A 435 -31.26 -10.26 11.97
N VAL A 436 -32.35 -9.77 12.57
CA VAL A 436 -32.82 -10.24 13.88
C VAL A 436 -33.77 -11.41 13.65
N THR A 437 -33.35 -12.60 14.04
CA THR A 437 -34.14 -13.83 13.94
C THR A 437 -34.83 -14.17 15.27
N ALA A 438 -35.82 -15.07 15.25
CA ALA A 438 -36.51 -15.52 16.46
C ALA A 438 -35.56 -16.16 17.50
N SER A 439 -34.47 -16.79 17.07
CA SER A 439 -33.45 -17.32 17.98
C SER A 439 -32.62 -16.21 18.64
N ASN A 440 -32.35 -15.10 17.94
CA ASN A 440 -31.63 -13.97 18.52
C ASN A 440 -32.39 -13.36 19.71
N LEU A 441 -33.73 -13.25 19.58
CA LEU A 441 -34.60 -12.76 20.63
C LEU A 441 -34.72 -13.74 21.81
N LYS A 442 -34.76 -15.05 21.52
CA LYS A 442 -34.86 -16.08 22.55
C LYS A 442 -33.58 -16.23 23.38
N GLU A 443 -32.42 -16.03 22.75
CA GLU A 443 -31.10 -16.23 23.37
C GLU A 443 -30.45 -14.94 23.88
N ASP A 444 -31.04 -13.77 23.63
CA ASP A 444 -30.48 -12.45 23.91
C ASP A 444 -29.05 -12.28 23.33
N LYS A 445 -28.88 -12.74 22.09
CA LYS A 445 -27.60 -12.76 21.38
C LYS A 445 -27.77 -12.40 19.91
N LEU A 446 -27.12 -11.33 19.49
CA LEU A 446 -27.02 -10.94 18.09
C LEU A 446 -25.59 -11.18 17.57
N TYR A 447 -25.42 -12.16 16.68
CA TYR A 447 -24.13 -12.44 16.07
C TYR A 447 -23.81 -11.41 14.99
N LEU A 448 -22.58 -10.89 15.03
CA LEU A 448 -22.12 -9.90 14.08
C LEU A 448 -21.63 -10.56 12.78
N PRO A 449 -21.90 -9.96 11.61
CA PRO A 449 -21.36 -10.44 10.33
C PRO A 449 -19.83 -10.50 10.36
N VAL A 450 -19.23 -11.46 9.65
CA VAL A 450 -17.77 -11.65 9.65
C VAL A 450 -17.03 -10.37 9.20
N GLY A 451 -17.58 -9.64 8.24
CA GLY A 451 -17.04 -8.34 7.82
C GLY A 451 -16.96 -7.31 8.95
N ALA A 452 -17.90 -7.35 9.90
CA ALA A 452 -17.95 -6.42 11.02
C ALA A 452 -16.86 -6.74 12.03
N THR A 453 -16.58 -8.03 12.21
CA THR A 453 -15.53 -8.52 13.10
C THR A 453 -14.11 -8.32 12.58
N SER A 454 -13.95 -8.09 11.28
CA SER A 454 -12.68 -7.70 10.65
C SER A 454 -12.45 -6.19 10.60
N SER A 455 -13.46 -5.39 10.97
CA SER A 455 -13.33 -3.93 11.03
C SER A 455 -12.52 -3.50 12.25
N THR A 456 -11.71 -2.46 12.13
CA THR A 456 -10.94 -1.88 13.24
C THR A 456 -11.81 -1.25 14.34
N ALA A 457 -13.13 -1.17 14.12
CA ALA A 457 -14.09 -0.63 15.09
C ALA A 457 -14.32 -1.57 16.29
N LEU A 458 -14.14 -2.89 16.12
CA LEU A 458 -14.37 -3.89 17.15
C LEU A 458 -13.05 -4.53 17.56
N HIS A 459 -12.33 -3.86 18.47
CA HIS A 459 -11.09 -4.40 19.03
C HIS A 459 -11.37 -5.66 19.87
N LYS A 460 -10.52 -6.69 19.81
CA LYS A 460 -10.76 -7.95 20.55
C LYS A 460 -10.84 -7.78 22.08
N GLN A 461 -10.31 -6.68 22.61
CA GLN A 461 -10.37 -6.33 24.04
C GLN A 461 -11.58 -5.45 24.40
N CYS A 462 -12.36 -5.00 23.41
CA CYS A 462 -13.59 -4.24 23.64
C CYS A 462 -14.66 -5.17 24.22
N LYS A 463 -15.05 -4.93 25.48
CA LYS A 463 -16.03 -5.74 26.22
C LYS A 463 -17.40 -5.07 26.31
N GLU A 464 -17.45 -3.75 26.15
CA GLU A 464 -18.65 -2.92 26.24
C GLU A 464 -18.66 -1.91 25.09
N THR A 465 -19.83 -1.62 24.55
CA THR A 465 -20.04 -0.68 23.45
C THR A 465 -21.32 0.11 23.73
N ILE A 466 -21.35 1.37 23.33
CA ILE A 466 -22.53 2.23 23.45
C ILE A 466 -23.17 2.33 22.06
N LEU A 467 -24.40 1.83 21.92
CA LEU A 467 -25.21 2.02 20.71
C LEU A 467 -26.03 3.29 20.86
N VAL A 468 -26.06 4.14 19.85
CA VAL A 468 -26.84 5.39 19.85
C VAL A 468 -27.78 5.38 18.65
N ASN A 469 -29.09 5.60 18.87
CA ASN A 469 -30.05 5.69 17.77
C ASN A 469 -30.07 7.11 17.16
N LYS A 470 -30.86 7.29 16.09
CA LYS A 470 -31.02 8.59 15.40
C LYS A 470 -31.65 9.68 16.28
N GLU A 471 -32.30 9.32 17.38
CA GLU A 471 -32.94 10.24 18.33
C GLU A 471 -32.01 10.63 19.49
N GLY A 472 -30.78 10.09 19.53
CA GLY A 472 -29.79 10.35 20.57
C GLY A 472 -29.94 9.46 21.82
N ASN A 473 -30.86 8.49 21.81
CA ASN A 473 -30.97 7.51 22.89
C ASN A 473 -29.80 6.53 22.82
N SER A 474 -29.23 6.17 23.98
CA SER A 474 -28.05 5.31 24.07
C SER A 474 -28.26 4.07 24.92
N TRP A 475 -27.74 2.92 24.47
CA TRP A 475 -27.75 1.65 25.20
C TRP A 475 -26.34 1.10 25.37
N ASN A 476 -26.00 0.69 26.59
CA ASN A 476 -24.76 -0.04 26.86
C ASN A 476 -24.97 -1.51 26.52
N VAL A 477 -24.19 -2.03 25.59
CA VAL A 477 -24.23 -3.42 25.17
C VAL A 477 -22.90 -4.13 25.39
N SER A 478 -22.94 -5.41 25.75
CA SER A 478 -21.73 -6.21 25.93
C SER A 478 -21.33 -6.90 24.63
N LEU A 479 -20.07 -6.75 24.23
CA LEU A 479 -19.50 -7.43 23.07
C LEU A 479 -18.70 -8.64 23.54
N ARG A 480 -19.01 -9.83 23.02
CA ARG A 480 -18.34 -11.09 23.38
C ARG A 480 -17.90 -11.88 22.15
N PHE A 481 -16.85 -12.68 22.33
CA PHE A 481 -16.34 -13.59 21.29
C PHE A 481 -16.72 -15.04 21.62
N SER A 482 -17.21 -15.78 20.63
CA SER A 482 -17.48 -17.22 20.75
C SER A 482 -16.35 -18.01 20.10
N GLU A 483 -15.58 -18.75 20.90
CA GLU A 483 -14.47 -19.58 20.42
C GLU A 483 -14.93 -20.76 19.55
N SER A 484 -16.08 -21.34 19.85
CA SER A 484 -16.66 -22.45 19.07
C SER A 484 -17.17 -22.02 17.69
N GLY A 485 -17.57 -20.75 17.53
CA GLY A 485 -18.11 -20.21 16.29
C GLY A 485 -17.20 -19.24 15.54
N GLY A 486 -16.07 -18.82 16.14
CA GLY A 486 -15.15 -17.83 15.57
C GLY A 486 -15.77 -16.45 15.31
N LYS A 487 -16.87 -16.11 16.00
CA LYS A 487 -17.69 -14.92 15.72
C LYS A 487 -17.90 -14.08 16.98
N TYR A 488 -18.01 -12.77 16.80
CA TYR A 488 -18.46 -11.86 17.84
C TYR A 488 -19.99 -11.83 17.91
N TYR A 489 -20.52 -11.63 19.11
CA TYR A 489 -21.92 -11.41 19.36
C TYR A 489 -22.12 -10.30 20.39
N ILE A 490 -23.23 -9.58 20.25
CA ILE A 490 -23.72 -8.60 21.22
C ILE A 490 -24.70 -9.31 22.14
N THR A 491 -24.60 -9.06 23.44
CA THR A 491 -25.51 -9.59 24.48
C THR A 491 -25.69 -8.55 25.58
N ARG A 492 -26.80 -8.62 26.33
CA ARG A 492 -27.22 -7.63 27.34
C ARG A 492 -27.35 -6.22 26.77
N GLY A 493 -28.59 -5.79 26.58
CA GLY A 493 -29.02 -4.43 26.23
C GLY A 493 -30.53 -4.34 26.37
#